data_AF-A0A958K4R4-F1
#
_entry.id   AF-A0A958K4R4-F1
#
_cell.length_a   1.000
_cell.length_b   1.000
_cell.length_c   1.000
_cell.angle_alpha   90.00
_cell.angle_beta   90.00
_cell.angle_gamma   90.00
#
_symmetry.space_group_name_H-M   'P 1'
#
loop_
_entity.id
_entity.type
_entity.pdbx_description
1 polymer ?
#
loop_
_entity_poly.entity_id
_entity_poly.type
_entity_poly.pdbx_seq_one_letter_code
_entity_poly.pdbx_strand_id
1 'polypeptide(L)'
;PSGNLPIDFEFGKAQALVQSAKKLEGQGKDLNIDVGTFNQLQEALNQDIRQANREAESLELEILNLSQQITEWNSQAVKEKAQYQALAQEQQIVQRRQHEHQKIQKELQEELVIMDEWRQFLEEKRSTHQMEWEVLKSIQEDNLDFQRAGVFRQGPQGMAISVYIVPDLETLKTLLMHEFGHALGLGHLADASAIMFPQLQPQNKGLVEPSPQDVQALKSICTT
;
A
#
# COMPACT_ATOMS: atom_id res chain seq x y z
N PRO A 1 -49.30 -6.21 0.52
CA PRO A 1 -48.21 -6.04 -0.48
C PRO A 1 -46.87 -6.41 0.16
N SER A 2 -46.52 -7.69 0.05
CA SER A 2 -45.24 -8.27 0.45
C SER A 2 -44.15 -7.75 -0.48
N GLY A 3 -43.48 -6.68 -0.07
CA GLY A 3 -42.34 -6.10 -0.77
C GLY A 3 -41.14 -7.01 -0.64
N ASN A 4 -41.04 -7.99 -1.54
CA ASN A 4 -39.85 -8.81 -1.66
C ASN A 4 -38.85 -8.03 -2.54
N LEU A 5 -37.96 -7.26 -1.90
CA LEU A 5 -36.81 -6.67 -2.57
C LEU A 5 -35.75 -7.79 -2.70
N PRO A 6 -35.43 -8.29 -3.91
CA PRO A 6 -34.32 -9.23 -4.03
C PRO A 6 -33.03 -8.52 -3.60
N ILE A 7 -32.43 -8.99 -2.52
CA ILE A 7 -31.08 -8.57 -2.11
C ILE A 7 -30.12 -9.47 -2.88
N ASP A 8 -29.52 -8.92 -3.93
CA ASP A 8 -28.47 -9.60 -4.68
C ASP A 8 -27.13 -9.28 -4.01
N PHE A 9 -26.55 -10.28 -3.34
CA PHE A 9 -25.19 -10.17 -2.82
C PHE A 9 -24.23 -10.49 -3.96
N GLU A 10 -23.88 -9.50 -4.77
CA GLU A 10 -22.77 -9.65 -5.69
C GLU A 10 -21.46 -9.67 -4.88
N PHE A 11 -20.82 -10.84 -4.86
CA PHE A 11 -19.46 -10.96 -4.37
C PHE A 11 -18.52 -10.27 -5.35
N GLY A 12 -18.41 -8.94 -5.23
CA GLY A 12 -17.59 -8.12 -6.10
C GLY A 12 -16.10 -8.38 -5.89
N LYS A 13 -15.30 -8.16 -6.94
CA LYS A 13 -13.84 -8.30 -6.91
C LYS A 13 -13.20 -7.43 -5.82
N ALA A 14 -13.75 -6.24 -5.54
CA ALA A 14 -13.40 -5.40 -4.39
C ALA A 14 -13.56 -6.11 -3.02
N GLN A 15 -14.66 -6.85 -2.83
CA GLN A 15 -14.92 -7.61 -1.60
C GLN A 15 -13.93 -8.79 -1.46
N ALA A 16 -13.58 -9.44 -2.58
CA ALA A 16 -12.57 -10.48 -2.62
C ALA A 16 -11.19 -9.95 -2.21
N LEU A 17 -10.80 -8.75 -2.67
CA LEU A 17 -9.56 -8.08 -2.26
C LEU A 17 -9.56 -7.76 -0.76
N VAL A 18 -10.63 -7.18 -0.23
CA VAL A 18 -10.76 -6.88 1.21
C VAL A 18 -10.66 -8.14 2.08
N GLN A 19 -11.23 -9.26 1.61
CA GLN A 19 -11.15 -10.53 2.35
C GLN A 19 -9.76 -11.15 2.30
N SER A 20 -9.08 -11.10 1.15
CA SER A 20 -7.66 -11.46 1.07
C SER A 20 -6.84 -10.61 2.04
N ALA A 21 -7.18 -9.32 2.19
CA ALA A 21 -6.41 -8.38 3.03
C ALA A 21 -6.47 -8.77 4.50
N LYS A 22 -7.69 -9.04 4.97
CA LYS A 22 -7.94 -9.50 6.35
C LYS A 22 -7.27 -10.84 6.63
N LYS A 23 -7.15 -11.71 5.62
CA LYS A 23 -6.47 -13.00 5.76
C LYS A 23 -4.95 -12.82 5.94
N LEU A 24 -4.34 -11.82 5.30
CA LEU A 24 -2.90 -11.52 5.40
C LEU A 24 -2.53 -10.89 6.73
N GLU A 25 -3.35 -9.94 7.19
CA GLU A 25 -3.15 -9.26 8.49
C GLU A 25 -3.11 -10.28 9.64
N GLY A 26 -3.89 -11.37 9.52
CA GLY A 26 -3.96 -12.42 10.54
C GLY A 26 -2.90 -13.53 10.44
N GLN A 27 -2.11 -13.64 9.36
CA GLN A 27 -1.35 -14.89 9.11
C GLN A 27 0.18 -14.78 9.02
N GLY A 28 0.79 -13.59 8.89
CA GLY A 28 2.25 -13.42 8.97
C GLY A 28 3.09 -14.40 8.12
N LYS A 29 2.52 -14.93 7.02
CA LYS A 29 3.13 -15.96 6.15
C LYS A 29 3.01 -15.57 4.68
N ASP A 30 4.07 -15.89 3.94
CA ASP A 30 4.26 -15.83 2.47
C ASP A 30 3.37 -14.84 1.70
N LEU A 31 3.85 -13.58 1.66
CA LEU A 31 3.38 -12.52 0.74
C LEU A 31 3.31 -12.99 -0.73
N ASN A 32 4.02 -14.06 -1.09
CA ASN A 32 4.12 -14.57 -2.45
C ASN A 32 2.81 -15.24 -2.96
N ILE A 33 2.01 -15.82 -2.06
CA ILE A 33 0.70 -16.41 -2.44
C ILE A 33 -0.34 -15.31 -2.72
N ASP A 34 -0.11 -14.11 -2.20
CA ASP A 34 -1.09 -13.03 -2.24
C ASP A 34 -0.90 -12.06 -3.41
N VAL A 35 0.36 -11.79 -3.78
CA VAL A 35 0.70 -11.03 -5.00
C VAL A 35 0.18 -11.72 -6.27
N GLY A 36 0.22 -13.05 -6.32
CA GLY A 36 -0.29 -13.81 -7.46
C GLY A 36 -1.80 -13.63 -7.67
N THR A 37 -2.59 -13.74 -6.60
CA THR A 37 -4.04 -13.51 -6.64
C THR A 37 -4.37 -12.05 -6.93
N PHE A 38 -3.64 -11.10 -6.35
CA PHE A 38 -3.78 -9.67 -6.65
C PHE A 38 -3.59 -9.38 -8.14
N ASN A 39 -2.52 -9.90 -8.74
CA ASN A 39 -2.24 -9.71 -10.18
C ASN A 39 -3.35 -10.31 -11.08
N GLN A 40 -3.91 -11.45 -10.70
CA GLN A 40 -5.04 -12.06 -11.43
C GLN A 40 -6.29 -11.19 -11.36
N LEU A 41 -6.62 -10.67 -10.18
CA LEU A 41 -7.77 -9.76 -10.00
C LEU A 41 -7.55 -8.44 -10.75
N GLN A 42 -6.33 -7.90 -10.74
CA GLN A 42 -5.96 -6.71 -11.50
C GLN A 42 -6.15 -6.93 -13.00
N GLU A 43 -5.71 -8.07 -13.54
CA GLU A 43 -5.89 -8.36 -14.97
C GLU A 43 -7.37 -8.55 -15.32
N ALA A 44 -8.14 -9.22 -14.46
CA ALA A 44 -9.58 -9.36 -14.66
C ALA A 44 -10.32 -8.01 -14.63
N LEU A 45 -9.96 -7.10 -13.71
CA LEU A 45 -10.52 -5.74 -13.67
C LEU A 45 -10.14 -4.95 -14.94
N ASN A 46 -8.88 -5.04 -15.38
CA ASN A 46 -8.45 -4.41 -16.63
C ASN A 46 -9.21 -4.94 -17.85
N GLN A 47 -9.58 -6.23 -17.86
CA GLN A 47 -10.42 -6.82 -18.91
C GLN A 47 -11.83 -6.23 -18.92
N ASP A 48 -12.46 -6.09 -17.75
CA ASP A 48 -13.79 -5.50 -17.62
C ASP A 48 -13.80 -4.04 -18.06
N ILE A 49 -12.78 -3.25 -17.68
CA ILE A 49 -12.63 -1.87 -18.13
C ILE A 49 -12.51 -1.79 -19.65
N ARG A 50 -11.69 -2.66 -20.26
CA ARG A 50 -11.56 -2.71 -21.72
C ARG A 50 -12.88 -3.09 -22.39
N GLN A 51 -13.65 -3.98 -21.80
CA GLN A 51 -14.96 -4.38 -22.32
C GLN A 51 -15.96 -3.23 -22.21
N ALA A 52 -16.06 -2.59 -21.05
CA ALA A 52 -16.93 -1.44 -20.83
C ALA A 52 -16.58 -0.30 -21.79
N ASN A 53 -15.31 -0.03 -22.05
CA ASN A 53 -14.91 1.01 -23.01
C ASN A 53 -15.36 0.70 -24.44
N ARG A 54 -15.25 -0.56 -24.89
CA ARG A 54 -15.77 -0.97 -26.21
C ARG A 54 -17.29 -0.81 -26.32
N GLU A 55 -18.01 -1.12 -25.24
CA GLU A 55 -19.46 -0.93 -25.19
C GLU A 55 -19.85 0.54 -25.22
N ALA A 56 -19.03 1.41 -24.60
CA ALA A 56 -19.19 2.86 -24.66
C ALA A 56 -19.09 3.36 -26.11
N GLU A 57 -18.03 2.96 -26.81
CA GLU A 57 -17.80 3.32 -28.22
C GLU A 57 -18.97 2.86 -29.11
N SER A 58 -19.45 1.62 -28.91
CA SER A 58 -20.62 1.13 -29.64
C SER A 58 -21.88 1.95 -29.35
N LEU A 59 -22.10 2.32 -28.09
CA LEU A 59 -23.26 3.12 -27.70
C LEU A 59 -23.20 4.54 -28.27
N GLU A 60 -22.02 5.15 -28.33
CA GLU A 60 -21.82 6.46 -28.98
C GLU A 60 -22.20 6.43 -30.47
N LEU A 61 -21.85 5.35 -31.18
CA LEU A 61 -22.24 5.16 -32.57
C LEU A 61 -23.76 5.00 -32.72
N GLU A 62 -24.42 4.27 -31.81
CA GLU A 62 -25.88 4.14 -31.79
C GLU A 62 -26.57 5.48 -31.55
N ILE A 63 -26.07 6.27 -30.60
CA ILE A 63 -26.57 7.63 -30.31
C ILE A 63 -26.45 8.52 -31.55
N LEU A 64 -25.30 8.48 -32.23
CA LEU A 64 -25.07 9.26 -33.45
C LEU A 64 -26.05 8.86 -34.56
N ASN A 65 -26.19 7.56 -34.80
CA ASN A 65 -27.09 7.03 -35.82
C ASN A 65 -28.55 7.39 -35.53
N LEU A 66 -29.01 7.23 -34.29
CA LEU A 66 -30.37 7.62 -33.89
C LEU A 66 -30.59 9.12 -34.03
N SER A 67 -29.62 9.95 -33.65
CA SER A 67 -29.68 11.41 -33.81
C SER A 67 -29.82 11.79 -35.29
N GLN A 68 -29.12 11.10 -36.19
CA GLN A 68 -29.26 11.28 -37.63
C GLN A 68 -30.67 10.89 -38.10
N GLN A 69 -31.17 9.71 -37.73
CA GLN A 69 -32.52 9.26 -38.09
C GLN A 69 -33.61 10.22 -37.62
N ILE A 70 -33.49 10.74 -36.39
CA ILE A 70 -34.42 11.75 -35.86
C ILE A 70 -34.35 13.04 -36.67
N THR A 71 -33.16 13.47 -37.09
CA THR A 71 -32.96 14.67 -37.92
C THR A 71 -33.59 14.49 -39.30
N GLU A 72 -33.35 13.36 -39.94
CA GLU A 72 -33.94 13.00 -41.23
C GLU A 72 -35.46 12.97 -41.14
N TRP A 73 -36.01 12.25 -40.14
CA TRP A 73 -37.44 12.23 -39.88
C TRP A 73 -37.98 13.65 -39.65
N ASN A 74 -37.29 14.49 -38.87
CA ASN A 74 -37.65 15.90 -38.60
C ASN A 74 -37.70 16.77 -39.86
N SER A 75 -36.92 16.45 -40.89
CA SER A 75 -36.91 17.17 -42.17
C SER A 75 -38.00 16.73 -43.17
N GLN A 76 -38.64 15.58 -42.97
CA GLN A 76 -39.65 15.05 -43.90
C GLN A 76 -40.92 15.92 -43.94
N ALA A 77 -41.48 16.10 -45.14
CA ALA A 77 -42.72 16.85 -45.35
C ALA A 77 -43.97 16.11 -44.82
N VAL A 78 -43.95 14.78 -44.82
CA VAL A 78 -45.02 13.92 -44.30
C VAL A 78 -44.49 13.17 -43.09
N LYS A 79 -45.22 13.22 -41.97
CA LYS A 79 -44.82 12.60 -40.70
C LYS A 79 -45.68 11.37 -40.40
N GLU A 80 -45.09 10.19 -40.52
CA GLU A 80 -45.79 8.96 -40.16
C GLU A 80 -45.69 8.68 -38.66
N LYS A 81 -46.85 8.45 -38.03
CA LYS A 81 -46.95 8.16 -36.58
C LYS A 81 -46.20 6.88 -36.18
N ALA A 82 -46.20 5.86 -37.03
CA ALA A 82 -45.51 4.60 -36.75
C ALA A 82 -43.99 4.78 -36.68
N GLN A 83 -43.41 5.58 -37.59
CA GLN A 83 -41.98 5.90 -37.59
C GLN A 83 -41.58 6.70 -36.34
N TYR A 84 -42.39 7.69 -35.95
CA TYR A 84 -42.19 8.41 -34.68
C TYR A 84 -42.18 7.46 -33.47
N GLN A 85 -43.13 6.53 -33.41
CA GLN A 85 -43.22 5.58 -32.30
C GLN A 85 -42.00 4.66 -32.23
N ALA A 86 -41.48 4.21 -33.39
CA ALA A 86 -40.26 3.41 -33.45
C ALA A 86 -39.03 4.19 -32.94
N LEU A 87 -38.83 5.42 -33.45
CA LEU A 87 -37.71 6.28 -33.02
C LEU A 87 -37.79 6.64 -31.53
N ALA A 88 -38.99 6.89 -31.00
CA ALA A 88 -39.19 7.16 -29.58
C ALA A 88 -38.87 5.93 -28.71
N GLN A 89 -39.20 4.72 -29.16
CA GLN A 89 -38.84 3.49 -28.46
C GLN A 89 -37.33 3.25 -28.48
N GLU A 90 -36.68 3.43 -29.63
CA GLU A 90 -35.23 3.30 -29.77
C GLU A 90 -34.48 4.31 -28.88
N GLN A 91 -34.95 5.56 -28.85
CA GLN A 91 -34.42 6.59 -27.96
C GLN A 91 -34.48 6.19 -26.49
N GLN A 92 -35.60 5.62 -26.03
CA GLN A 92 -35.73 5.14 -24.66
C GLN A 92 -34.79 3.97 -24.35
N ILE A 93 -34.56 3.07 -25.31
CA ILE A 93 -33.64 1.94 -25.13
C ILE A 93 -32.20 2.45 -25.01
N VAL A 94 -31.77 3.32 -25.92
CA VAL A 94 -30.42 3.91 -25.92
C VAL A 94 -30.17 4.73 -24.65
N GLN A 95 -31.15 5.51 -24.19
CA GLN A 95 -31.07 6.26 -22.93
C GLN A 95 -30.91 5.34 -21.71
N ARG A 96 -31.64 4.21 -21.64
CA ARG A 96 -31.48 3.24 -20.55
C ARG A 96 -30.08 2.63 -20.56
N ARG A 97 -29.61 2.20 -21.73
CA ARG A 97 -28.25 1.64 -21.89
C ARG A 97 -27.17 2.65 -21.50
N GLN A 98 -27.37 3.94 -21.80
CA GLN A 98 -26.45 5.00 -21.37
C GLN A 98 -26.39 5.13 -19.86
N HIS A 99 -27.54 5.08 -19.16
CA HIS A 99 -27.57 5.12 -17.71
C HIS A 99 -26.95 3.87 -17.06
N GLU A 100 -27.21 2.69 -17.62
CA GLU A 100 -26.60 1.43 -17.17
C GLU A 100 -25.07 1.48 -17.33
N HIS A 101 -24.59 1.95 -18.47
CA HIS A 101 -23.16 2.08 -18.73
C HIS A 101 -22.48 3.09 -17.79
N GLN A 102 -23.13 4.23 -17.50
CA GLN A 102 -22.65 5.18 -16.50
C GLN A 102 -22.53 4.56 -15.10
N LYS A 103 -23.46 3.67 -14.72
CA LYS A 103 -23.39 2.94 -13.45
C LYS A 103 -22.18 1.99 -13.42
N ILE A 104 -21.99 1.20 -14.48
CA ILE A 104 -20.87 0.27 -14.62
C ILE A 104 -19.53 1.03 -14.56
N GLN A 105 -19.40 2.15 -15.27
CA GLN A 105 -18.19 2.97 -15.25
C GLN A 105 -17.87 3.48 -13.84
N LYS A 106 -18.88 3.89 -13.08
CA LYS A 106 -18.70 4.31 -11.69
C LYS A 106 -18.24 3.15 -10.81
N GLU A 107 -18.84 1.97 -10.94
CA GLU A 107 -18.49 0.78 -10.16
C GLU A 107 -17.05 0.32 -10.45
N LEU A 108 -16.65 0.30 -11.73
CA LEU A 108 -15.27 -0.01 -12.14
C LEU A 108 -14.26 1.02 -11.61
N GLN A 109 -14.62 2.30 -11.57
CA GLN A 109 -13.78 3.35 -11.02
C GLN A 109 -13.60 3.20 -9.50
N GLU A 110 -14.65 2.85 -8.77
CA GLU A 110 -14.57 2.54 -7.34
C GLU A 110 -13.68 1.30 -7.10
N GLU A 111 -13.78 0.28 -7.94
CA GLU A 111 -12.94 -0.92 -7.84
C GLU A 111 -11.45 -0.63 -8.12
N LEU A 112 -11.16 0.25 -9.09
CA LEU A 112 -9.79 0.71 -9.38
C LEU A 112 -9.16 1.42 -8.18
N VAL A 113 -9.92 2.28 -7.50
CA VAL A 113 -9.44 2.98 -6.29
C VAL A 113 -9.05 1.97 -5.21
N ILE A 114 -9.91 0.97 -4.96
CA ILE A 114 -9.65 -0.09 -3.99
C ILE A 114 -8.40 -0.89 -4.38
N MET A 115 -8.25 -1.22 -5.67
CA MET A 115 -7.08 -1.95 -6.19
C MET A 115 -5.78 -1.17 -5.98
N ASP A 116 -5.79 0.16 -6.17
CA ASP A 116 -4.61 1.01 -5.99
C ASP A 116 -4.26 1.19 -4.49
N GLU A 117 -5.24 1.36 -3.61
CA GLU A 117 -5.03 1.37 -2.15
C GLU A 117 -4.37 0.07 -1.69
N TRP A 118 -4.81 -1.06 -2.24
CA TRP A 118 -4.25 -2.37 -1.93
C TRP A 118 -2.82 -2.55 -2.43
N ARG A 119 -2.51 -2.02 -3.62
CA ARG A 119 -1.14 -2.03 -4.16
C ARG A 119 -0.20 -1.26 -3.22
N GLN A 120 -0.64 -0.12 -2.70
CA GLN A 120 0.14 0.68 -1.75
C GLN A 120 0.37 -0.08 -0.45
N PHE A 121 -0.66 -0.73 0.10
CA PHE A 121 -0.55 -1.57 1.28
C PHE A 121 0.46 -2.71 1.10
N LEU A 122 0.41 -3.43 -0.03
CA LEU A 122 1.37 -4.49 -0.32
C LEU A 122 2.81 -3.98 -0.41
N GLU A 123 3.02 -2.80 -1.01
CA GLU A 123 4.34 -2.20 -1.12
C GLU A 123 4.88 -1.76 0.25
N GLU A 124 4.04 -1.19 1.10
CA GLU A 124 4.40 -0.85 2.49
C GLU A 124 4.81 -2.10 3.28
N LYS A 125 4.03 -3.19 3.16
CA LYS A 125 4.35 -4.46 3.81
C LYS A 125 5.64 -5.07 3.28
N ARG A 126 5.87 -5.02 1.96
CA ARG A 126 7.13 -5.48 1.36
C ARG A 126 8.31 -4.68 1.88
N SER A 127 8.20 -3.35 1.94
CA SER A 127 9.24 -2.46 2.47
C SER A 127 9.54 -2.75 3.94
N THR A 128 8.50 -2.94 4.75
CA THR A 128 8.65 -3.27 6.18
C THR A 128 9.34 -4.62 6.36
N HIS A 129 8.88 -5.64 5.64
CA HIS A 129 9.47 -6.98 5.70
C HIS A 129 10.90 -7.02 5.14
N GLN A 130 11.22 -6.22 4.11
CA GLN A 130 12.59 -6.07 3.62
C GLN A 130 13.49 -5.47 4.72
N MET A 131 13.02 -4.41 5.39
CA MET A 131 13.76 -3.79 6.49
C MET A 131 13.97 -4.77 7.66
N GLU A 132 12.93 -5.51 8.05
CA GLU A 132 13.02 -6.57 9.05
C GLU A 132 14.00 -7.67 8.64
N TRP A 133 13.98 -8.11 7.37
CA TRP A 133 14.90 -9.11 6.86
C TRP A 133 16.34 -8.63 6.84
N GLU A 134 16.59 -7.37 6.44
CA GLU A 134 17.93 -6.78 6.48
C GLU A 134 18.45 -6.68 7.92
N VAL A 135 17.59 -6.34 8.88
CA VAL A 135 17.92 -6.35 10.31
C VAL A 135 18.24 -7.78 10.78
N LEU A 136 17.38 -8.75 10.48
CA LEU A 136 17.60 -10.16 10.85
C LEU A 136 18.88 -10.74 10.23
N LYS A 137 19.17 -10.42 8.97
CA LYS A 137 20.41 -10.81 8.30
C LYS A 137 21.62 -10.20 8.99
N SER A 138 21.58 -8.92 9.34
CA SER A 138 22.69 -8.27 10.06
C SER A 138 22.91 -8.85 11.46
N ILE A 139 21.84 -9.33 12.12
CA ILE A 139 21.92 -10.08 13.38
C ILE A 139 22.60 -11.43 13.15
N GLN A 140 22.24 -12.17 12.09
CA GLN A 140 22.87 -13.46 11.76
C GLN A 140 24.35 -13.32 11.39
N GLU A 141 24.73 -12.20 10.78
CA GLU A 141 26.11 -11.88 10.40
C GLU A 141 26.91 -11.24 11.55
N ASP A 142 26.32 -11.13 12.74
CA ASP A 142 26.87 -10.44 13.92
C ASP A 142 27.45 -9.04 13.56
N ASN A 143 26.70 -8.30 12.73
CA ASN A 143 27.11 -6.99 12.22
C ASN A 143 25.91 -6.03 12.14
N LEU A 144 25.12 -5.98 13.20
CA LEU A 144 23.91 -5.16 13.28
C LEU A 144 24.28 -3.68 13.36
N ASP A 145 23.90 -2.90 12.34
CA ASP A 145 24.02 -1.44 12.36
C ASP A 145 23.09 -0.84 13.42
N PHE A 146 23.66 -0.12 14.39
CA PHE A 146 22.87 0.43 15.50
C PHE A 146 21.78 1.39 15.01
N GLN A 147 22.00 2.14 13.93
CA GLN A 147 20.97 3.05 13.37
C GLN A 147 19.71 2.30 12.89
N ARG A 148 19.83 1.00 12.59
CA ARG A 148 18.72 0.13 12.20
C ARG A 148 18.03 -0.51 13.41
N ALA A 149 18.72 -0.62 14.54
CA ALA A 149 18.23 -1.20 15.79
C ALA A 149 17.57 -0.17 16.72
N GLY A 150 18.10 1.05 16.75
CA GLY A 150 17.59 2.17 17.53
C GLY A 150 18.30 3.49 17.19
N VAL A 151 17.81 4.61 17.72
CA VAL A 151 18.47 5.90 17.55
C VAL A 151 18.14 6.87 18.67
N PHE A 152 19.17 7.57 19.14
CA PHE A 152 19.08 8.76 19.96
C PHE A 152 18.72 9.97 19.10
N ARG A 153 17.74 10.75 19.55
CA ARG A 153 17.35 12.03 18.92
C ARG A 153 17.31 13.13 19.97
N GLN A 154 17.87 14.27 19.61
CA GLN A 154 17.72 15.52 20.33
C GLN A 154 16.95 16.50 19.43
N GLY A 155 15.85 17.07 19.95
CA GLY A 155 15.03 18.00 19.20
C GLY A 155 14.21 18.95 20.09
N PRO A 156 13.29 19.73 19.50
CA PRO A 156 12.50 20.72 20.24
C PRO A 156 11.65 20.15 21.38
N GLN A 157 11.33 18.85 21.33
CA GLN A 157 10.56 18.14 22.34
C GLN A 157 11.43 17.46 23.43
N GLY A 158 12.74 17.66 23.39
CA GLY A 158 13.70 17.07 24.33
C GLY A 158 14.55 15.95 23.72
N MET A 159 15.08 15.10 24.59
CA MET A 159 15.93 13.96 24.25
C MET A 159 15.13 12.66 24.34
N ALA A 160 15.25 11.80 23.32
CA ALA A 160 14.57 10.51 23.30
C ALA A 160 15.45 9.44 22.63
N ILE A 161 15.35 8.21 23.11
CA ILE A 161 15.92 7.02 22.47
C ILE A 161 14.76 6.19 21.94
N SER A 162 14.76 5.91 20.64
CA SER A 162 13.78 5.02 20.00
C SER A 162 14.45 3.69 19.71
N VAL A 163 13.87 2.58 20.16
CA VAL A 163 14.35 1.22 19.86
C VAL A 163 13.35 0.57 18.91
N TYR A 164 13.82 0.08 17.77
CA TYR A 164 12.98 -0.49 16.73
C TYR A 164 12.94 -2.01 16.82
N ILE A 165 14.11 -2.66 16.82
CA ILE A 165 14.24 -4.12 16.81
C ILE A 165 15.47 -4.52 17.61
N VAL A 166 15.30 -5.44 18.57
CA VAL A 166 16.39 -6.04 19.35
C VAL A 166 16.17 -7.55 19.51
N PRO A 167 17.14 -8.41 19.14
CA PRO A 167 16.96 -9.86 19.15
C PRO A 167 17.08 -10.49 20.55
N ASP A 168 17.85 -9.88 21.45
CA ASP A 168 18.15 -10.39 22.77
C ASP A 168 18.51 -9.27 23.76
N LEU A 169 18.56 -9.63 25.05
CA LEU A 169 18.82 -8.69 26.14
C LEU A 169 20.22 -8.06 26.07
N GLU A 170 21.24 -8.80 25.64
CA GLU A 170 22.61 -8.31 25.56
C GLU A 170 22.77 -7.27 24.44
N THR A 171 22.07 -7.49 23.32
CA THR A 171 21.96 -6.52 22.23
C THR A 171 21.25 -5.26 22.69
N LEU A 172 20.13 -5.39 23.42
CA LEU A 172 19.40 -4.24 23.96
C LEU A 172 20.28 -3.42 24.92
N LYS A 173 21.00 -4.07 25.84
CA LYS A 173 21.94 -3.37 26.74
C LYS A 173 23.00 -2.62 25.95
N THR A 174 23.63 -3.28 24.98
CA THR A 174 24.71 -2.68 24.18
C THR A 174 24.21 -1.49 23.37
N LEU A 175 23.06 -1.62 22.70
CA LEU A 175 22.40 -0.52 21.99
C LEU A 175 22.09 0.65 22.93
N LEU A 176 21.48 0.40 24.09
CA LEU A 176 21.17 1.48 25.02
C LEU A 176 22.43 2.18 25.53
N MET A 177 23.51 1.46 25.82
CA MET A 177 24.79 2.05 26.21
C MET A 177 25.35 2.94 25.09
N HIS A 178 25.26 2.50 23.83
CA HIS A 178 25.65 3.28 22.65
C HIS A 178 24.84 4.59 22.54
N GLU A 179 23.51 4.49 22.59
CA GLU A 179 22.62 5.66 22.49
C GLU A 179 22.76 6.61 23.68
N PHE A 180 23.03 6.09 24.88
CA PHE A 180 23.38 6.94 26.02
C PHE A 180 24.73 7.64 25.82
N GLY A 181 25.70 6.99 25.17
CA GLY A 181 26.93 7.67 24.78
C GLY A 181 26.67 8.87 23.88
N HIS A 182 25.80 8.75 22.88
CA HIS A 182 25.34 9.89 22.08
C HIS A 182 24.64 10.95 22.92
N ALA A 183 23.79 10.56 23.87
CA ALA A 183 23.13 11.50 24.78
C ALA A 183 24.13 12.27 25.66
N LEU A 184 25.29 11.66 25.97
CA LEU A 184 26.40 12.29 26.69
C LEU A 184 27.33 13.10 25.78
N GLY A 185 27.09 13.13 24.46
CA GLY A 185 27.86 13.90 23.48
C GLY A 185 28.99 13.11 22.79
N LEU A 186 29.07 11.80 22.98
CA LEU A 186 30.04 10.96 22.29
C LEU A 186 29.65 10.76 20.82
N GLY A 187 30.64 10.88 19.93
CA GLY A 187 30.53 10.40 18.55
C GLY A 187 30.90 8.93 18.42
N HIS A 188 30.80 8.40 17.20
CA HIS A 188 31.28 7.05 16.91
C HIS A 188 32.80 6.93 17.08
N LEU A 189 33.23 5.75 17.56
CA LEU A 189 34.64 5.36 17.63
C LEU A 189 34.96 4.33 16.54
N ALA A 190 36.22 4.28 16.11
CA ALA A 190 36.68 3.38 15.06
C ALA A 190 37.05 1.96 15.57
N ASP A 191 37.16 1.79 16.89
CA ASP A 191 37.51 0.52 17.51
C ASP A 191 36.28 -0.39 17.61
N ALA A 192 36.33 -1.54 16.94
CA ALA A 192 35.26 -2.54 16.91
C ALA A 192 34.89 -3.11 18.30
N SER A 193 35.79 -2.99 19.28
CA SER A 193 35.52 -3.40 20.67
C SER A 193 34.89 -2.29 21.52
N ALA A 194 34.80 -1.07 21.00
CA ALA A 194 34.17 0.05 21.71
C ALA A 194 32.64 -0.07 21.68
N ILE A 195 32.02 0.40 22.77
CA ILE A 195 30.55 0.57 22.83
C ILE A 195 30.10 1.57 21.76
N MET A 196 30.88 2.64 21.55
CA MET A 196 30.58 3.66 20.54
C MET A 196 30.96 3.26 19.11
N PHE A 197 31.33 2.01 18.83
CA PHE A 197 31.46 1.53 17.46
C PHE A 197 30.08 1.52 16.78
N PRO A 198 29.93 1.97 15.52
CA PRO A 198 28.62 2.15 14.88
C PRO A 198 27.84 0.85 14.62
N GLN A 199 28.48 -0.31 14.78
CA GLN A 199 27.87 -1.62 14.56
C GLN A 199 27.99 -2.46 15.83
N LEU A 200 26.98 -3.29 16.09
CA LEU A 200 27.09 -4.38 17.03
C LEU A 200 27.93 -5.49 16.39
N GLN A 201 29.02 -5.85 17.05
CA GLN A 201 29.89 -6.96 16.68
C GLN A 201 30.09 -7.90 17.89
N PRO A 202 30.59 -9.13 17.69
CA PRO A 202 30.84 -10.04 18.81
C PRO A 202 31.78 -9.46 19.87
N GLN A 203 32.66 -8.52 19.49
CA GLN A 203 33.66 -7.91 20.37
C GLN A 203 33.08 -6.82 21.28
N ASN A 204 31.95 -6.22 20.93
CA ASN A 204 31.31 -5.17 21.73
C ASN A 204 29.92 -5.56 22.29
N LYS A 205 29.39 -6.72 21.88
CA LYS A 205 28.11 -7.25 22.38
C LYS A 205 28.23 -7.76 23.82
N GLY A 206 27.33 -7.31 24.68
CA GLY A 206 27.22 -7.80 26.07
C GLY A 206 28.38 -7.37 26.97
N LEU A 207 29.09 -6.30 26.60
CA LEU A 207 30.12 -5.71 27.45
C LEU A 207 29.50 -5.23 28.77
N VAL A 208 30.20 -5.53 29.87
CA VAL A 208 29.83 -5.05 31.20
C VAL A 208 30.59 -3.76 31.54
N GLU A 209 31.71 -3.51 30.85
CA GLU A 209 32.59 -2.35 31.06
C GLU A 209 32.90 -1.66 29.72
N PRO A 210 32.99 -0.32 29.69
CA PRO A 210 33.41 0.41 28.50
C PRO A 210 34.87 0.13 28.13
N SER A 211 35.19 0.19 26.83
CA SER A 211 36.58 0.04 26.37
C SER A 211 37.46 1.21 26.85
N PRO A 212 38.79 1.06 26.86
CA PRO A 212 39.69 2.18 27.16
C PRO A 212 39.45 3.41 26.27
N GLN A 213 39.02 3.21 25.01
CA GLN A 213 38.71 4.31 24.09
C GLN A 213 37.39 5.00 24.44
N ASP A 214 36.36 4.24 24.84
CA ASP A 214 35.10 4.81 25.34
C ASP A 214 35.37 5.68 26.58
N VAL A 215 36.19 5.18 27.52
CA VAL A 215 36.57 5.94 28.73
C VAL A 215 37.37 7.18 28.38
N GLN A 216 38.30 7.09 27.44
CA GLN A 216 39.10 8.24 27.00
C GLN A 216 38.23 9.32 26.35
N ALA A 217 37.33 8.91 25.46
CA ALA A 217 36.40 9.81 24.78
C ALA A 217 35.42 10.46 25.77
N LEU A 218 34.94 9.72 26.77
CA LEU A 218 34.07 10.30 27.80
C LEU A 218 34.83 11.34 28.64
N LYS A 219 36.07 11.05 29.02
CA LYS A 219 36.91 11.99 29.77
C LYS A 219 37.19 13.29 29.02
N SER A 220 37.34 13.25 27.69
CA SER A 220 37.54 14.48 26.91
C SER A 220 36.31 15.38 26.85
N ILE A 221 35.12 14.83 27.07
CA ILE A 221 33.87 15.59 27.16
C ILE A 221 33.64 16.11 28.58
N CYS A 222 33.99 15.34 29.61
CA CYS A 222 33.75 15.70 31.02
C CYS A 222 34.81 16.63 31.64
N THR A 223 35.80 17.13 30.89
CA THR A 223 36.91 17.97 31.40
C THR A 223 36.67 19.48 31.26
N THR A 224 35.46 19.89 30.91
CA THR A 224 34.94 21.27 31.06
C THR A 224 33.94 21.35 32.18
#